data_AF-A0A328RYK8-F1
#
_entry.id   AF-A0A328RYK8-F1
#
_cell.length_a   1.000
_cell.length_b   1.000
_cell.length_c   1.000
_cell.angle_alpha   90.00
_cell.angle_beta   90.00
_cell.angle_gamma   90.00
#
_symmetry.space_group_name_H-M   'P 1'
#
loop_
_entity.id
_entity.type
_entity.pdbx_description
1 polymer ?
#
loop_
_entity_poly.entity_id
_entity_poly.type
_entity_poly.pdbx_seq_one_letter_code
_entity_poly.pdbx_strand_id
1 'polypeptide(L)'
;MIKVKYWKPNVNEELEGILVEKLDNEGIYGSNLYRIKCDDTIVNVWGKKQLDSIMEMVQVGDNIRLKYLGVKPVKDYEMKVYELEVLNE
;
A
#
# COMPACT_ATOMS: atom_id res chain seq x y z
N MET A 1 9.66 -20.93 -2.99
CA MET A 1 9.53 -19.96 -4.10
C MET A 1 8.70 -18.80 -3.59
N ILE A 2 9.19 -17.57 -3.70
CA ILE A 2 8.43 -16.38 -3.30
C ILE A 2 7.32 -16.14 -4.33
N LYS A 3 6.07 -16.03 -3.88
CA LYS A 3 4.93 -15.68 -4.74
C LYS A 3 4.81 -14.17 -4.88
N VAL A 4 4.42 -13.67 -6.04
CA VAL A 4 4.16 -12.24 -6.25
C VAL A 4 2.70 -12.05 -6.63
N LYS A 5 1.98 -11.16 -5.95
CA LYS A 5 0.59 -10.82 -6.27
C LYS A 5 0.36 -9.31 -6.21
N TYR A 6 -0.64 -8.82 -6.94
CA TYR A 6 -1.12 -7.44 -6.81
C TYR A 6 -2.27 -7.37 -5.81
N TRP A 7 -2.23 -6.39 -4.92
CA TRP A 7 -3.29 -6.19 -3.95
C TRP A 7 -4.52 -5.57 -4.60
N LYS A 8 -5.67 -6.23 -4.43
CA LYS A 8 -6.98 -5.79 -4.89
C LYS A 8 -7.96 -5.92 -3.71
N PRO A 9 -7.86 -5.02 -2.71
CA PRO A 9 -8.56 -5.21 -1.45
C PRO A 9 -10.07 -5.02 -1.57
N ASN A 10 -10.80 -5.79 -0.79
CA ASN A 10 -12.17 -5.47 -0.40
C ASN A 10 -12.19 -4.41 0.71
N VAL A 11 -13.33 -3.74 0.91
CA VAL A 11 -13.50 -2.79 2.01
C VAL A 11 -13.25 -3.49 3.35
N ASN A 12 -12.48 -2.84 4.23
CA ASN A 12 -11.96 -3.33 5.51
C ASN A 12 -10.95 -4.47 5.42
N GLU A 13 -10.47 -4.84 4.23
CA GLU A 13 -9.37 -5.79 4.08
C GLU A 13 -8.04 -5.16 4.55
N GLU A 14 -7.25 -5.97 5.25
CA GLU A 14 -5.98 -5.59 5.84
C GLU A 14 -4.83 -6.38 5.21
N LEU A 15 -3.67 -5.73 5.14
CA LEU A 15 -2.41 -6.27 4.66
C LEU A 15 -1.34 -5.92 5.68
N GLU A 16 -0.80 -6.92 6.35
CA GLU A 16 0.28 -6.76 7.33
C GLU A 16 1.56 -7.40 6.81
N GLY A 17 2.69 -6.71 6.97
CA GLY A 17 3.99 -7.23 6.59
C GLY A 17 5.07 -6.16 6.49
N ILE A 18 6.25 -6.57 6.04
CA ILE A 18 7.43 -5.71 5.98
C ILE A 18 7.48 -4.99 4.65
N LEU A 19 7.61 -3.67 4.67
CA LEU A 19 7.85 -2.90 3.45
C LEU A 19 9.28 -3.21 2.95
N VAL A 20 9.41 -3.88 1.81
CA VAL A 20 10.72 -4.27 1.26
C VAL A 20 11.20 -3.39 0.12
N GLU A 21 10.29 -2.64 -0.53
CA GLU A 21 10.66 -1.78 -1.64
C GLU A 21 9.65 -0.65 -1.84
N LYS A 22 10.16 0.53 -2.20
CA LYS A 22 9.40 1.65 -2.74
C LYS A 22 9.94 1.95 -4.13
N LEU A 23 9.10 1.85 -5.14
CA LEU A 23 9.46 2.13 -6.52
C LEU A 23 8.64 3.32 -7.00
N ASP A 24 9.33 4.42 -7.31
CA ASP A 24 8.69 5.66 -7.78
C ASP A 24 8.57 5.65 -9.31
N ASN A 25 7.45 6.16 -9.84
CA ASN A 25 7.20 6.30 -11.28
C ASN A 25 7.17 5.00 -12.12
N GLU A 26 6.81 3.85 -11.54
CA GLU A 26 6.78 2.56 -12.26
C GLU A 26 5.54 2.36 -13.14
N GLY A 27 4.40 2.94 -12.76
CA GLY A 27 3.17 2.80 -13.54
C GLY A 27 3.24 3.53 -14.88
N ILE A 28 2.47 3.08 -15.88
CA ILE A 28 2.34 3.78 -17.18
C ILE A 28 1.88 5.25 -17.05
N TYR A 29 1.32 5.61 -15.89
CA TYR A 29 0.89 6.96 -15.51
C TYR A 29 1.76 7.58 -14.40
N GLY A 30 2.98 7.08 -14.19
CA GLY A 30 3.89 7.56 -13.15
C GLY A 30 3.45 7.22 -11.72
N SER A 31 2.65 6.16 -11.53
CA SER A 31 2.22 5.75 -10.19
C SER A 31 3.33 5.02 -9.44
N ASN A 32 3.42 5.28 -8.12
CA ASN A 32 4.33 4.56 -7.22
C ASN A 32 3.89 3.12 -7.01
N LEU A 33 4.82 2.24 -6.67
CA LEU A 33 4.58 0.84 -6.30
C LEU A 33 5.28 0.50 -4.99
N TYR A 34 4.51 -0.02 -4.04
CA TYR A 34 5.00 -0.48 -2.75
C TYR A 34 5.01 -2.01 -2.73
N ARG A 35 6.14 -2.61 -2.37
CA ARG A 35 6.25 -4.07 -2.22
C ARG A 35 6.28 -4.44 -0.75
N ILE A 36 5.26 -5.16 -0.29
CA ILE A 36 5.12 -5.58 1.10
C ILE A 36 5.30 -7.10 1.15
N LYS A 37 6.24 -7.58 1.96
CA LYS A 37 6.48 -9.00 2.16
C LYS A 37 5.60 -9.52 3.30
N CYS A 38 4.74 -10.47 2.96
CA CYS A 38 3.88 -11.22 3.89
C CYS A 38 4.26 -12.69 3.78
N ASP A 39 4.89 -13.26 4.80
CA ASP A 39 5.39 -14.64 4.80
C ASP A 39 6.24 -14.94 3.53
N ASP A 40 5.77 -15.88 2.70
CA ASP A 40 6.37 -16.30 1.43
C ASP A 40 5.80 -15.57 0.19
N THR A 41 5.10 -14.46 0.39
CA THR A 41 4.46 -13.67 -0.68
C THR A 41 4.91 -12.22 -0.66
N ILE A 42 5.27 -11.67 -1.82
CA ILE A 42 5.39 -10.23 -2.04
C ILE A 42 4.07 -9.72 -2.61
N VAL A 43 3.50 -8.74 -1.93
CA VAL A 43 2.26 -8.06 -2.30
C VAL A 43 2.61 -6.69 -2.86
N ASN A 44 2.33 -6.52 -4.15
CA ASN A 44 2.48 -5.28 -4.89
C ASN A 44 1.24 -4.41 -4.68
N VAL A 45 1.44 -3.25 -4.06
CA VAL A 45 0.40 -2.25 -3.79
C VAL A 45 0.65 -1.02 -4.66
N TRP A 46 -0.29 -0.74 -5.55
CA TRP A 46 -0.23 0.47 -6.38
C TRP A 46 -0.56 1.72 -5.57
N GLY A 47 0.32 2.70 -5.70
CA GLY A 47 0.19 4.03 -5.14
C GLY A 47 -1.08 4.74 -5.59
N LYS A 48 -1.57 5.59 -4.69
CA LYS A 48 -2.71 6.49 -4.87
C LYS A 48 -2.44 7.72 -4.04
N LYS A 49 -2.89 8.89 -4.51
CA LYS A 49 -2.61 10.18 -3.86
C LYS A 49 -2.62 10.17 -2.32
N GLN A 50 -3.67 9.61 -1.69
CA GLN A 50 -3.73 9.54 -0.22
C GLN A 50 -2.80 8.47 0.36
N LEU A 51 -2.70 7.29 -0.28
CA LEU A 51 -1.76 6.25 0.11
C LEU A 51 -0.30 6.73 0.02
N ASP A 52 0.04 7.44 -1.07
CA ASP A 52 1.39 7.92 -1.30
C ASP A 52 1.82 8.88 -0.19
N SER A 53 0.91 9.79 0.20
CA SER A 53 1.13 10.73 1.28
C SER A 53 1.35 10.07 2.64
N ILE A 54 0.58 9.02 2.98
CA ILE A 54 0.79 8.32 4.27
C ILE A 54 2.04 7.41 4.22
N MET A 55 2.41 6.90 3.05
CA MET A 55 3.60 6.08 2.87
C MET A 55 4.90 6.88 2.88
N GLU A 56 4.88 8.21 2.74
CA GLU A 56 6.08 9.08 2.84
C GLU A 56 6.83 8.88 4.16
N MET A 57 6.10 8.65 5.27
CA MET A 57 6.68 8.48 6.60
C MET A 57 7.19 7.07 6.90
N VAL A 58 6.88 6.08 6.07
CA VAL A 58 7.31 4.68 6.24
C VAL A 58 8.70 4.48 5.67
N GLN A 59 9.55 3.68 6.29
CA GLN A 59 10.86 3.30 5.77
C GLN A 59 10.86 1.86 5.24
N VAL A 60 11.74 1.57 4.28
CA VAL A 60 11.99 0.18 3.88
C VAL A 60 12.59 -0.54 5.07
N GLY A 61 12.00 -1.68 5.44
CA GLY A 61 12.31 -2.43 6.66
C GLY A 61 11.23 -2.32 7.73
N ASP A 62 10.37 -1.30 7.68
CA ASP A 62 9.28 -1.15 8.65
C ASP A 62 8.25 -2.27 8.50
N ASN A 63 7.80 -2.81 9.63
CA ASN A 63 6.61 -3.65 9.68
C ASN A 63 5.38 -2.75 9.71
N ILE A 64 4.44 -2.96 8.79
CA ILE A 64 3.27 -2.11 8.64
C ILE A 64 1.99 -2.94 8.56
N ARG A 65 0.89 -2.34 9.02
CA ARG A 65 -0.47 -2.79 8.72
C ARG A 65 -1.18 -1.74 7.86
N LEU A 66 -1.59 -2.14 6.67
CA LEU A 66 -2.31 -1.30 5.72
C LEU A 66 -3.75 -1.80 5.57
N LYS A 67 -4.73 -0.91 5.76
CA LYS A 67 -6.16 -1.23 5.67
C LYS A 67 -6.84 -0.40 4.60
N TYR A 68 -7.65 -1.03 3.77
CA TYR A 68 -8.47 -0.30 2.80
C TYR A 68 -9.85 0.03 3.37
N LEU A 69 -10.18 1.31 3.51
CA LEU A 69 -11.46 1.78 4.07
C LEU A 69 -12.56 2.01 3.02
N GLY A 70 -12.26 1.77 1.74
CA GLY A 70 -13.19 2.08 0.65
C GLY A 70 -12.90 3.42 0.00
N VAL A 71 -13.97 4.08 -0.46
CA VAL A 71 -13.88 5.37 -1.15
C VAL A 71 -14.61 6.47 -0.38
N LYS A 72 -14.13 7.69 -0.51
CA LYS A 72 -14.77 8.90 0.03
C LYS A 72 -15.02 9.89 -1.12
N PRO A 73 -16.21 10.52 -1.20
CA PRO A 73 -16.46 11.56 -2.17
C PRO A 73 -15.60 12.80 -1.85
N VAL A 74 -14.89 13.31 -2.85
CA VAL A 74 -14.07 14.51 -2.77
C VAL A 74 -14.37 15.38 -3.99
N LYS A 75 -15.17 16.44 -3.79
CA LYS A 75 -15.66 17.31 -4.87
C LYS A 75 -16.29 16.46 -5.99
N ASP A 76 -15.60 16.35 -7.12
CA ASP A 76 -16.09 15.74 -8.36
C ASP A 76 -15.56 14.31 -8.61
N TYR A 77 -14.85 13.71 -7.64
CA TYR A 77 -14.32 12.35 -7.78
C TYR A 77 -14.35 11.55 -6.47
N GLU A 78 -14.17 10.24 -6.59
CA GLU A 78 -14.04 9.32 -5.46
C GLU A 78 -12.56 9.06 -5.16
N MET A 79 -12.15 9.31 -3.92
CA MET A 79 -10.81 9.05 -3.46
C MET A 79 -10.77 7.76 -2.63
N LYS A 80 -9.87 6.84 -2.97
CA LYS A 80 -9.59 5.68 -2.11
C LYS A 80 -8.97 6.12 -0.80
N VAL A 81 -9.43 5.54 0.29
CA VAL A 81 -8.97 5.84 1.65
C VAL A 81 -8.30 4.62 2.24
N TYR A 82 -7.12 4.84 2.80
CA TYR A 82 -6.31 3.84 3.47
C TYR A 82 -5.95 4.31 4.88
N GLU A 83 -5.95 3.37 5.82
CA GLU A 83 -5.33 3.51 7.12
C GLU A 83 -4.00 2.75 7.13
N LEU A 84 -3.00 3.34 7.74
CA LEU A 84 -1.66 2.78 7.84
C LEU A 84 -1.20 2.89 9.29
N GLU A 85 -0.71 1.77 9.82
CA GLU A 85 -0.08 1.68 11.13
C GLU A 85 1.34 1.14 10.93
N VAL A 86 2.34 1.81 11.51
CA VAL A 86 3.71 1.30 11.59
C VAL A 86 3.85 0.55 12.91
N LEU A 87 4.10 -0.75 12.82
CA LEU A 87 4.22 -1.67 13.95
C LEU A 87 5.67 -1.64 14.42
N ASN A 88 6.02 -0.63 15.22
CA ASN A 88 7.33 -0.57 15.87
C ASN A 88 7.36 -1.58 17.04
N GLU A 89 8.36 -2.48 17.05
CA GLU A 89 8.73 -3.28 18.23
C GLU A 89 9.56 -2.45 19.23
#